data_AF-A0A9P9QVJ5-F1
#
_entry.id   AF-A0A9P9QVJ5-F1
#
_cell.length_a   1.000
_cell.length_b   1.000
_cell.length_c   1.000
_cell.angle_alpha   90.00
_cell.angle_beta   90.00
_cell.angle_gamma   90.00
#
_symmetry.space_group_name_H-M   'P 1'
#
loop_
_entity.id
_entity.type
_entity.pdbx_description
1 polymer ?
#
loop_
_entity_poly.entity_id
_entity_poly.type
_entity_poly.pdbx_seq_one_letter_code
_entity_poly.pdbx_strand_id
1 'polypeptide(L)'
;MDPSKMAQIAGTAGIISTTTFWSMNFTIDYLTFPALLLGGVPKASSSSKHSPRFLTPSTDSSQASGPFLNRQWQEVYWRGHRWGPLSAILSGASFMTAAWFSSSKSNQQYLYATAAVAAVSVVPWTILVMVPYNNELHRRGDAQLAAGEKDAEQEAKGDGRDLMVLIRKWLFYNDIRASLALGATLAGVMASLQ
;
A
#
# COMPACT_ATOMS: atom_id res chain seq x y z
N MET A 1 -22.78 7.90 -28.78
CA MET A 1 -21.47 8.44 -28.36
C MET A 1 -20.40 7.72 -29.16
N ASP A 2 -19.39 8.42 -29.65
CA ASP A 2 -18.31 7.84 -30.47
C ASP A 2 -17.53 6.77 -29.67
N PRO A 3 -17.33 5.54 -30.19
CA PRO A 3 -16.59 4.48 -29.51
C PRO A 3 -15.20 4.91 -29.04
N SER A 4 -14.49 5.73 -29.84
CA SER A 4 -13.16 6.23 -29.47
C SER A 4 -13.21 7.12 -28.22
N LYS A 5 -14.22 7.99 -28.12
CA LYS A 5 -14.47 8.84 -26.95
C LYS A 5 -14.84 8.02 -25.72
N MET A 6 -15.63 6.95 -25.89
CA MET A 6 -15.96 6.03 -24.79
C MET A 6 -14.71 5.33 -24.25
N ALA A 7 -13.83 4.87 -25.15
CA ALA A 7 -12.56 4.26 -24.75
C ALA A 7 -11.66 5.24 -23.98
N GLN A 8 -11.56 6.49 -24.44
CA GLN A 8 -10.79 7.53 -23.76
C GLN A 8 -11.34 7.88 -22.37
N ILE A 9 -12.65 8.07 -22.24
CA ILE A 9 -13.27 8.39 -20.94
C ILE A 9 -13.08 7.24 -19.96
N ALA A 10 -13.36 6.01 -20.40
CA ALA A 10 -13.21 4.83 -19.56
C ALA A 10 -11.74 4.58 -19.19
N GLY A 11 -10.82 4.72 -20.15
CA GLY A 11 -9.38 4.59 -19.92
C GLY A 11 -8.87 5.62 -18.91
N THR A 12 -9.28 6.88 -19.06
CA THR A 12 -8.92 7.98 -18.14
C THR A 12 -9.45 7.71 -16.73
N ALA A 13 -10.69 7.25 -16.59
CA ALA A 13 -11.25 6.89 -15.29
C ALA A 13 -10.46 5.76 -14.61
N GLY A 14 -10.05 4.74 -15.37
CA GLY A 14 -9.19 3.65 -14.89
C GLY A 14 -7.81 4.14 -14.43
N ILE A 15 -7.18 5.04 -15.20
CA ILE A 15 -5.88 5.65 -14.86
C ILE A 15 -5.99 6.43 -13.55
N ILE A 16 -7.00 7.30 -13.40
CA ILE A 16 -7.19 8.11 -12.19
C ILE A 16 -7.38 7.20 -10.97
N SER A 17 -8.23 6.18 -11.08
CA SER A 17 -8.50 5.24 -9.98
C SER A 17 -7.24 4.47 -9.56
N THR A 18 -6.51 3.89 -10.51
CA THR A 18 -5.28 3.11 -10.21
C THR A 18 -4.14 3.97 -9.71
N THR A 19 -3.98 5.19 -10.24
CA THR A 19 -2.99 6.16 -9.77
C THR A 19 -3.27 6.56 -8.32
N THR A 20 -4.54 6.80 -7.99
CA THR A 20 -4.97 7.12 -6.63
C THR A 20 -4.65 5.98 -5.68
N PHE A 21 -5.01 4.75 -6.07
CA PHE A 21 -4.70 3.56 -5.28
C PHE A 21 -3.20 3.38 -5.07
N TRP A 22 -2.39 3.48 -6.12
CA TRP A 22 -0.93 3.40 -6.01
C TRP A 22 -0.38 4.48 -5.07
N SER A 23 -0.81 5.73 -5.24
CA SER A 23 -0.32 6.86 -4.42
C SER A 23 -0.63 6.68 -2.93
N MET A 24 -1.81 6.15 -2.60
CA MET A 24 -2.18 5.84 -1.22
C MET A 24 -1.27 4.76 -0.62
N ASN A 25 -1.04 3.66 -1.35
CA ASN A 25 -0.21 2.56 -0.84
C ASN A 25 1.27 2.96 -0.79
N PHE A 26 1.77 3.69 -1.79
CA PHE A 26 3.11 4.26 -1.79
C PHE A 26 3.34 5.18 -0.59
N THR A 27 2.35 6.03 -0.27
CA THR A 27 2.41 6.89 0.93
C THR A 27 2.54 6.06 2.20
N ILE A 28 1.78 4.97 2.32
CA ILE A 28 1.87 4.06 3.47
C ILE A 28 3.28 3.47 3.58
N ASP A 29 3.80 2.91 2.48
CA ASP A 29 5.06 2.15 2.47
C ASP A 29 6.31 3.03 2.64
N TYR A 30 6.33 4.21 2.03
CA TYR A 30 7.54 5.05 1.94
C TYR A 30 7.49 6.34 2.74
N LEU A 31 6.31 6.79 3.17
CA LEU A 31 6.17 8.01 3.98
C LEU A 31 5.70 7.69 5.39
N THR A 32 4.55 7.04 5.55
CA THR A 32 3.92 6.84 6.86
C THR A 32 4.74 5.91 7.74
N PHE A 33 5.02 4.68 7.31
CA PHE A 33 5.73 3.72 8.15
C PHE A 33 7.19 4.12 8.41
N PRO A 34 7.97 4.57 7.42
CA PRO A 34 9.30 5.10 7.70
C PRO A 34 9.28 6.29 8.65
N ALA A 35 8.32 7.22 8.54
CA ALA A 35 8.18 8.32 9.51
C ALA A 35 7.80 7.84 10.92
N LEU A 36 7.04 6.76 11.05
CA LEU A 36 6.73 6.13 12.34
C LEU A 36 7.93 5.35 12.91
N LEU A 37 8.83 4.88 12.05
CA LEU A 37 10.06 4.17 12.41
C LEU A 37 11.21 5.12 12.76
N LEU A 38 11.27 6.28 12.10
CA LEU A 38 12.16 7.39 12.45
C LEU A 38 11.70 7.94 13.81
N GLY A 39 12.55 7.82 14.83
CA GLY A 39 12.27 8.33 16.17
C GLY A 39 12.05 9.85 16.20
N GLY A 40 11.73 10.36 17.40
CA GLY A 40 11.52 11.80 17.61
C GLY A 40 12.66 12.67 17.10
N VAL A 41 12.35 13.94 16.79
CA VAL A 41 13.31 14.97 16.39
C VAL A 41 14.57 14.82 17.25
N PRO A 42 15.77 14.70 16.66
CA PRO A 42 17.02 14.62 17.40
C PRO A 42 17.02 15.73 18.44
N LYS A 43 16.86 15.36 19.72
CA LYS A 43 17.02 16.32 20.82
C LYS A 43 18.44 16.81 20.65
N ALA A 44 18.59 18.12 20.37
CA ALA A 44 19.89 18.74 20.33
C ALA A 44 20.57 18.44 21.67
N SER A 45 21.46 17.45 21.69
CA SER A 45 22.33 17.28 22.84
C SER A 45 23.14 18.57 22.89
N SER A 46 23.24 19.14 24.07
CA SER A 46 23.96 20.38 24.34
C SER A 46 25.49 20.26 24.14
N SER A 47 25.95 19.24 23.40
CA SER A 47 27.37 18.93 23.25
C SER A 47 27.67 18.26 21.91
N SER A 48 27.66 19.03 20.82
CA SER A 48 28.73 18.92 19.81
C SER A 48 28.73 20.19 18.97
N LYS A 49 29.82 20.96 19.08
CA LYS A 49 29.94 22.26 18.41
C LYS A 49 30.22 22.15 16.90
N HIS A 50 30.49 20.97 16.32
CA HIS A 50 31.16 20.86 15.02
C HIS A 50 30.61 19.72 14.12
N SER A 51 29.30 19.66 13.88
CA SER A 51 28.78 18.85 12.76
C SER A 51 27.66 19.60 12.04
N PRO A 52 27.67 19.65 10.69
CA PRO A 52 26.66 20.39 9.94
C PRO A 52 25.27 19.80 10.20
N ARG A 53 24.36 20.68 10.64
CA ARG A 53 23.01 20.42 11.18
C ARG A 53 21.99 19.80 10.20
N PHE A 54 22.41 19.33 9.04
CA PHE A 54 21.52 18.83 7.98
C PHE A 54 21.48 17.31 7.87
N LEU A 55 22.44 16.58 8.46
CA LEU A 55 22.49 15.12 8.40
C LEU A 55 22.46 14.56 9.83
N THR A 56 21.27 14.30 10.33
CA THR A 56 21.09 13.51 11.56
C THR A 56 21.15 12.03 11.22
N PRO A 57 22.08 11.26 11.82
CA PRO A 57 22.17 9.82 11.59
C PRO A 57 20.87 9.13 12.00
N SER A 58 20.31 8.31 11.12
CA SER A 58 19.26 7.36 11.47
C SER A 58 19.78 6.43 12.57
N THR A 59 19.09 6.38 13.71
CA THR A 59 19.40 5.41 14.77
C THR A 59 18.95 4.02 14.32
N ASP A 60 19.80 3.00 14.45
CA ASP A 60 19.55 1.62 14.00
C ASP A 60 18.38 0.90 14.72
N SER A 61 17.86 1.49 15.80
CA SER A 61 16.74 0.96 16.57
C SER A 61 15.50 1.84 16.40
N SER A 62 14.41 1.27 15.88
CA SER A 62 13.09 1.90 15.95
C SER A 62 12.75 2.19 17.41
N GLN A 63 12.59 3.47 17.78
CA GLN A 63 12.24 3.87 19.14
C GLN A 63 10.71 3.83 19.39
N ALA A 64 9.89 3.63 18.36
CA ALA A 64 8.46 3.39 18.53
C ALA A 64 8.24 1.98 19.10
N SER A 65 7.47 1.88 20.17
CA SER A 65 7.15 0.56 20.75
C SER A 65 6.39 -0.28 19.71
N GLY A 66 6.68 -1.57 19.66
CA GLY A 66 5.96 -2.49 18.76
C GLY A 66 4.44 -2.42 18.88
N PRO A 67 3.87 -2.36 20.10
CA PRO A 67 2.43 -2.16 20.29
C PRO A 67 1.91 -0.86 19.66
N PHE A 68 2.64 0.25 19.82
CA PHE A 68 2.26 1.52 19.19
C PHE A 68 2.24 1.41 17.66
N LEU A 69 3.28 0.81 17.06
CA LEU A 69 3.34 0.68 15.60
C LEU A 69 2.23 -0.22 15.05
N ASN A 70 1.89 -1.30 15.76
CA ASN A 70 0.79 -2.17 15.37
C ASN A 70 -0.56 -1.46 15.47
N ARG A 71 -0.76 -0.62 16.48
CA ARG A 71 -1.96 0.23 16.59
C ARG A 71 -2.06 1.23 15.44
N GLN A 72 -0.96 1.88 15.06
CA GLN A 72 -0.92 2.74 13.88
C GLN A 72 -1.25 1.98 12.60
N TRP A 73 -0.72 0.76 12.46
CA TRP A 73 -1.07 -0.13 11.36
C TRP A 73 -2.57 -0.47 11.32
N GLN A 74 -3.18 -0.83 12.46
CA GLN A 74 -4.62 -1.15 12.53
C GLN A 74 -5.49 0.04 12.10
N GLU A 75 -5.13 1.27 12.49
CA GLU A 75 -5.83 2.49 12.08
C GLU A 75 -5.73 2.73 10.56
N VAL A 76 -4.53 2.56 9.99
CA VAL A 76 -4.31 2.67 8.54
C VAL A 76 -5.14 1.62 7.79
N TYR A 77 -5.12 0.37 8.27
CA TYR A 77 -5.89 -0.73 7.68
C TYR A 77 -7.39 -0.43 7.72
N TRP A 78 -7.94 -0.02 8.87
CA TRP A 78 -9.36 0.30 9.02
C TRP A 78 -9.81 1.38 8.04
N ARG A 79 -8.99 2.39 7.78
CA ARG A 79 -9.30 3.44 6.81
C ARG A 79 -9.24 2.95 5.37
N GLY A 80 -8.29 2.07 5.03
CA GLY A 80 -8.02 1.65 3.65
C GLY A 80 -8.77 0.40 3.16
N HIS A 81 -9.08 -0.56 4.04
CA HIS A 81 -9.56 -1.90 3.64
C HIS A 81 -10.89 -1.92 2.86
N ARG A 82 -11.75 -0.90 3.03
CA ARG A 82 -12.99 -0.74 2.24
C ARG A 82 -12.74 -0.15 0.86
N TRP A 83 -11.79 0.77 0.75
CA TRP A 83 -11.50 1.46 -0.49
C TRP A 83 -10.77 0.58 -1.50
N GLY A 84 -9.92 -0.32 -1.04
CA GLY A 84 -9.11 -1.17 -1.93
C GLY A 84 -9.94 -2.03 -2.90
N PRO A 85 -10.87 -2.88 -2.42
CA PRO A 85 -11.70 -3.69 -3.29
C PRO A 85 -12.56 -2.86 -4.25
N LEU A 86 -13.15 -1.76 -3.76
CA LEU A 86 -13.95 -0.85 -4.58
C LEU A 86 -13.13 -0.22 -5.71
N SER A 87 -11.92 0.26 -5.41
CA SER A 87 -11.03 0.84 -6.41
C SER A 87 -10.61 -0.18 -7.47
N ALA A 88 -10.28 -1.42 -7.07
CA ALA A 88 -9.91 -2.49 -7.99
C ALA A 88 -11.06 -2.87 -8.95
N ILE A 89 -12.29 -2.97 -8.44
CA ILE A 89 -13.48 -3.25 -9.27
C ILE A 89 -13.74 -2.10 -10.24
N LEU A 90 -13.75 -0.86 -9.75
CA LEU A 90 -14.01 0.33 -10.58
C LEU A 90 -12.96 0.47 -11.69
N SER A 91 -11.68 0.40 -11.34
CA SER A 91 -10.59 0.50 -12.32
C SER A 91 -10.60 -0.65 -13.32
N GLY A 92 -10.81 -1.88 -12.85
CA GLY A 92 -10.93 -3.06 -13.71
C GLY A 92 -12.08 -2.93 -14.72
N ALA A 93 -13.26 -2.52 -14.26
CA ALA A 93 -14.43 -2.30 -15.11
C ALA A 93 -14.20 -1.15 -16.11
N SER A 94 -13.57 -0.05 -15.67
CA SER A 94 -13.19 1.07 -16.52
C SER A 94 -12.24 0.64 -17.63
N PHE A 95 -11.15 -0.07 -17.31
CA PHE A 95 -10.21 -0.54 -18.32
C PHE A 95 -10.78 -1.61 -19.24
N MET A 96 -11.62 -2.52 -18.73
CA MET A 96 -12.32 -3.50 -19.57
C MET A 96 -13.27 -2.82 -20.55
N THR A 97 -13.99 -1.79 -20.09
CA THR A 97 -14.85 -0.97 -20.94
C THR A 97 -14.03 -0.26 -22.02
N ALA A 98 -12.87 0.29 -21.66
CA ALA A 98 -11.96 0.91 -22.62
C ALA A 98 -11.49 -0.08 -23.69
N ALA A 99 -11.06 -1.28 -23.27
CA ALA A 99 -10.66 -2.35 -24.19
C ALA A 99 -11.79 -2.78 -25.14
N TRP A 100 -13.04 -2.82 -24.66
CA TRP A 100 -14.20 -3.19 -25.46
C TRP A 100 -14.51 -2.19 -26.57
N PHE A 101 -14.33 -0.90 -26.31
CA PHE A 101 -14.60 0.17 -27.28
C PHE A 101 -13.40 0.51 -28.16
N SER A 102 -12.20 0.01 -27.86
CA SER A 102 -11.04 0.08 -28.75
C SER A 102 -11.23 -0.78 -29.99
N SER A 103 -10.55 -0.41 -31.09
CA SER A 103 -10.59 -1.19 -32.34
C SER A 103 -10.11 -2.63 -32.10
N SER A 104 -10.85 -3.59 -32.64
CA SER A 104 -10.55 -5.01 -32.47
C SER A 104 -9.16 -5.36 -32.99
N LYS A 105 -8.38 -6.10 -32.19
CA LYS A 105 -6.98 -6.52 -32.46
C LYS A 105 -5.97 -5.36 -32.53
N SER A 106 -6.29 -4.20 -31.98
CA SER A 106 -5.33 -3.12 -31.81
C SER A 106 -4.41 -3.35 -30.59
N ASN A 107 -3.20 -2.80 -30.63
CA ASN A 107 -2.32 -2.74 -29.46
C ASN A 107 -3.01 -2.03 -28.27
N GLN A 108 -3.84 -1.03 -28.57
CA GLN A 108 -4.61 -0.29 -27.57
C GLN A 108 -5.56 -1.20 -26.78
N GLN A 109 -6.29 -2.08 -27.48
CA GLN A 109 -7.17 -3.06 -26.84
C GLN A 109 -6.40 -3.99 -25.89
N TYR A 110 -5.25 -4.53 -26.33
CA TYR A 110 -4.44 -5.43 -25.50
C TYR A 110 -3.85 -4.73 -24.28
N LEU A 111 -3.45 -3.47 -24.40
CA LEU A 111 -2.93 -2.68 -23.28
C LEU A 111 -4.02 -2.35 -22.26
N TYR A 112 -5.22 -1.96 -22.69
CA TYR A 112 -6.34 -1.78 -21.77
C TYR A 112 -6.79 -3.09 -21.11
N ALA A 113 -6.79 -4.22 -21.84
CA ALA A 113 -7.08 -5.52 -21.25
C ALA A 113 -6.02 -5.92 -20.21
N THR A 114 -4.74 -5.67 -20.50
CA THR A 114 -3.64 -5.89 -19.55
C THR A 114 -3.81 -5.02 -18.30
N ALA A 115 -4.17 -3.74 -18.48
CA ALA A 115 -4.45 -2.83 -17.37
C ALA A 115 -5.62 -3.31 -16.50
N ALA A 116 -6.69 -3.82 -17.12
CA ALA A 116 -7.83 -4.39 -16.41
C ALA A 116 -7.44 -5.61 -15.57
N VAL A 117 -6.67 -6.54 -16.15
CA VAL A 117 -6.18 -7.74 -15.44
C VAL A 117 -5.28 -7.34 -14.27
N ALA A 118 -4.33 -6.44 -14.49
CA ALA A 118 -3.44 -5.96 -13.44
C ALA A 118 -4.23 -5.29 -12.29
N ALA A 119 -5.20 -4.43 -12.61
CA ALA A 119 -6.06 -3.79 -11.61
C ALA A 119 -6.88 -4.79 -10.78
N VAL A 120 -7.52 -5.77 -11.42
CA VAL A 120 -8.34 -6.78 -10.72
C VAL A 120 -7.47 -7.75 -9.91
N SER A 121 -6.24 -8.05 -10.37
CA SER A 121 -5.30 -8.95 -9.68
C SER A 121 -4.89 -8.50 -8.27
N VAL A 122 -5.07 -7.21 -7.95
CA VAL A 122 -4.90 -6.66 -6.60
C VAL A 122 -5.76 -7.40 -5.57
N VAL A 123 -6.98 -7.82 -5.95
CA VAL A 123 -7.92 -8.51 -5.05
C VAL A 123 -7.43 -9.91 -4.66
N PRO A 124 -7.19 -10.85 -5.60
CA PRO A 124 -6.68 -12.17 -5.24
C PRO A 124 -5.30 -12.10 -4.58
N TRP A 125 -4.43 -11.15 -4.97
CA TRP A 125 -3.16 -10.92 -4.25
C TRP A 125 -3.40 -10.60 -2.77
N THR A 126 -4.31 -9.66 -2.49
CA THR A 126 -4.63 -9.27 -1.12
C THR A 126 -5.18 -10.44 -0.31
N ILE A 127 -6.11 -11.21 -0.89
CA ILE A 127 -6.75 -12.34 -0.21
C ILE A 127 -5.74 -13.46 0.08
N LEU A 128 -4.95 -13.86 -0.92
CA LEU A 128 -4.05 -15.01 -0.81
C LEU A 128 -2.80 -14.71 0.01
N VAL A 129 -2.25 -13.49 -0.13
CA VAL A 129 -0.94 -13.15 0.44
C VAL A 129 -1.05 -12.31 1.70
N MET A 130 -1.93 -11.30 1.72
CA MET A 130 -1.92 -10.31 2.81
C MET A 130 -2.87 -10.65 3.96
N VAL A 131 -4.01 -11.32 3.72
CA VAL A 131 -4.99 -11.65 4.78
C VAL A 131 -4.37 -12.41 5.97
N PRO A 132 -3.49 -13.41 5.80
CA PRO A 132 -2.86 -14.08 6.94
C PRO A 132 -2.08 -13.11 7.84
N TYR A 133 -1.38 -12.14 7.25
CA TYR A 133 -0.63 -11.11 7.97
C TYR A 133 -1.55 -10.11 8.64
N ASN A 134 -2.63 -9.69 7.95
CA ASN A 134 -3.63 -8.79 8.52
C ASN A 134 -4.26 -9.40 9.77
N ASN A 135 -4.68 -10.66 9.69
CA ASN A 135 -5.32 -11.37 10.80
C ASN A 135 -4.37 -11.49 11.99
N GLU A 136 -3.09 -11.80 11.75
CA GLU A 136 -2.11 -11.93 12.83
C GLU A 136 -1.78 -10.56 13.47
N LEU A 137 -1.65 -9.49 12.69
CA LEU A 137 -1.44 -8.14 13.20
C LEU A 137 -2.63 -7.66 14.03
N HIS A 138 -3.87 -7.94 13.58
CA HIS A 138 -5.08 -7.68 14.36
C HIS A 138 -5.10 -8.48 15.67
N ARG A 139 -4.86 -9.80 15.60
CA ARG A 139 -4.83 -10.68 16.79
C ARG A 139 -3.87 -10.16 17.85
N ARG A 140 -2.64 -9.79 17.44
CA ARG A 140 -1.62 -9.22 18.35
C ARG A 140 -2.01 -7.84 18.87
N GLY A 141 -2.62 -7.01 18.02
CA GLY A 141 -3.10 -5.70 18.42
C GLY A 141 -4.18 -5.80 19.49
N ASP A 142 -5.15 -6.68 19.28
CA ASP A 142 -6.30 -6.82 20.18
C ASP A 142 -5.90 -7.47 21.51
N ALA A 143 -4.97 -8.43 21.48
CA ALA A 143 -4.32 -8.94 22.69
C ALA A 143 -3.60 -7.83 23.48
N GLN A 144 -2.92 -6.90 22.78
CA GLN A 144 -2.26 -5.75 23.41
C GLN A 144 -3.24 -4.82 24.16
N LEU A 145 -4.48 -4.69 23.71
CA LEU A 145 -5.49 -3.92 24.46
C LEU A 145 -6.06 -4.69 25.65
N ALA A 146 -6.25 -6.00 25.50
CA ALA A 146 -6.87 -6.82 26.53
C ALA A 146 -5.97 -7.03 27.76
N ALA A 147 -4.67 -7.19 27.56
CA ALA A 147 -3.70 -7.50 28.62
C ALA A 147 -3.04 -6.26 29.26
N GLY A 148 -3.21 -5.06 28.69
CA GLY A 148 -2.44 -3.88 29.06
C GLY A 148 -0.98 -3.94 28.58
N GLU A 149 -0.31 -2.78 28.50
CA GLU A 149 1.00 -2.65 27.79
C GLU A 149 2.10 -3.61 28.28
N LYS A 150 2.12 -3.97 29.56
CA LYS A 150 3.21 -4.77 30.17
C LYS A 150 3.09 -6.27 29.88
N ASP A 151 1.88 -6.83 29.88
CA ASP A 151 1.67 -8.26 29.64
C ASP A 151 1.69 -8.56 28.14
N ALA A 152 1.32 -7.57 27.32
CA ALA A 152 1.39 -7.66 25.87
C ALA A 152 2.82 -7.65 25.31
N GLU A 153 3.76 -7.01 26.02
CA GLU A 153 5.18 -7.04 25.69
C GLU A 153 5.81 -8.41 26.01
N GLN A 154 5.24 -9.16 26.96
CA GLN A 154 5.61 -10.56 27.23
C GLN A 154 5.00 -11.52 26.21
N GLU A 155 3.74 -11.37 25.81
CA GLU A 155 3.14 -12.18 24.74
C GLU A 155 3.81 -11.96 23.38
N ALA A 156 4.22 -10.72 23.06
CA ALA A 156 4.99 -10.41 21.86
C ALA A 156 6.36 -11.14 21.80
N LYS A 157 6.90 -11.53 22.96
CA LYS A 157 8.13 -12.32 23.09
C LYS A 157 7.86 -13.84 23.06
N GLY A 158 6.64 -14.29 23.29
CA GLY A 158 6.28 -15.71 23.46
C GLY A 158 6.12 -16.53 22.17
N ASP A 159 5.75 -15.92 21.04
CA ASP A 159 5.49 -16.62 19.75
C ASP A 159 6.71 -16.64 18.80
N GLY A 160 7.90 -16.19 19.23
CA GLY A 160 9.15 -16.29 18.47
C GLY A 160 9.23 -15.47 17.15
N ARG A 161 8.13 -14.89 16.66
CA ARG A 161 8.11 -13.95 15.53
C ARG A 161 8.01 -12.53 16.02
N ASP A 162 9.05 -11.75 15.81
CA ASP A 162 9.10 -10.31 16.09
C ASP A 162 7.97 -9.57 15.34
N LEU A 163 7.18 -8.77 16.05
CA LEU A 163 6.11 -7.93 15.49
C LEU A 163 6.65 -7.00 14.39
N MET A 164 7.88 -6.52 14.52
CA MET A 164 8.54 -5.72 13.48
C MET A 164 8.77 -6.52 12.21
N VAL A 165 9.11 -7.82 12.31
CA VAL A 165 9.24 -8.70 11.15
C VAL A 165 7.89 -8.86 10.45
N LEU A 166 6.79 -8.96 11.21
CA LEU A 166 5.45 -9.07 10.66
C LEU A 166 5.03 -7.80 9.90
N ILE A 167 5.27 -6.63 10.48
CA ILE A 167 5.00 -5.33 9.84
C ILE A 167 5.87 -5.13 8.59
N ARG A 168 7.18 -5.44 8.66
CA ARG A 168 8.09 -5.37 7.50
C ARG A 168 7.64 -6.27 6.35
N LYS A 169 7.23 -7.50 6.65
CA LYS A 169 6.67 -8.42 5.64
C LYS A 169 5.38 -7.87 5.04
N TRP A 170 4.49 -7.35 5.89
CA TRP A 170 3.25 -6.73 5.42
C TRP A 170 3.52 -5.57 4.46
N LEU A 171 4.46 -4.67 4.81
CA LEU A 171 4.88 -3.55 3.95
C LEU A 171 5.44 -4.04 2.61
N PHE A 172 6.29 -5.06 2.63
CA PHE A 172 6.80 -5.67 1.41
C PHE A 172 5.69 -6.21 0.50
N TYR A 173 4.70 -6.93 1.05
CA TYR A 173 3.58 -7.42 0.24
C TYR A 173 2.62 -6.31 -0.20
N ASN A 174 2.52 -5.24 0.58
CA ASN A 174 1.77 -4.05 0.22
C ASN A 174 2.43 -3.29 -0.94
N ASP A 175 3.76 -3.22 -0.98
CA ASP A 175 4.52 -2.61 -2.07
C ASP A 175 4.34 -3.39 -3.39
N ILE A 176 4.33 -4.72 -3.34
CA ILE A 176 3.98 -5.55 -4.50
C ILE A 176 2.54 -5.26 -4.96
N ARG A 177 1.60 -5.15 -4.01
CA ARG A 177 0.20 -4.80 -4.32
C ARG A 177 0.09 -3.44 -4.99
N ALA A 178 0.82 -2.44 -4.51
CA ALA A 178 0.89 -1.12 -5.10
C ALA A 178 1.47 -1.20 -6.53
N SER A 179 2.54 -1.98 -6.72
CA SER A 179 3.20 -2.17 -8.00
C SER A 179 2.29 -2.78 -9.07
N LEU A 180 1.35 -3.66 -8.71
CA LEU A 180 0.32 -4.15 -9.63
C LEU A 180 -0.58 -3.01 -10.15
N ALA A 181 -0.99 -2.10 -9.26
CA ALA A 181 -1.77 -0.92 -9.64
C ALA A 181 -0.95 0.06 -10.49
N LEU A 182 0.34 0.24 -10.19
CA LEU A 182 1.25 1.01 -11.05
C LEU A 182 1.36 0.41 -12.45
N GLY A 183 1.50 -0.92 -12.55
CA GLY A 183 1.50 -1.62 -13.83
C GLY A 183 0.23 -1.37 -14.62
N ALA A 184 -0.93 -1.39 -13.95
CA ALA A 184 -2.21 -1.04 -14.57
C ALA A 184 -2.25 0.42 -15.06
N THR A 185 -1.76 1.37 -14.25
CA THR A 185 -1.64 2.78 -14.64
C THR A 185 -0.76 2.95 -15.88
N LEU A 186 0.44 2.36 -15.89
CA LEU A 186 1.38 2.46 -17.02
C LEU A 186 0.77 1.87 -18.30
N ALA A 187 0.16 0.68 -18.21
CA ALA A 187 -0.52 0.06 -19.35
C ALA A 187 -1.67 0.92 -19.88
N GLY A 188 -2.50 1.49 -18.99
CA GLY A 188 -3.59 2.40 -19.37
C GLY A 188 -3.11 3.69 -20.03
N VAL A 189 -2.04 4.29 -19.51
CA VAL A 189 -1.42 5.49 -20.11
C VAL A 189 -0.86 5.16 -21.49
N MET A 190 -0.12 4.06 -21.64
CA MET A 190 0.39 3.62 -22.94
C MET A 190 -0.73 3.36 -23.95
N ALA A 191 -1.86 2.78 -23.52
CA ALA A 191 -3.03 2.59 -24.38
C ALA A 191 -3.65 3.92 -24.81
N SER A 192 -3.65 4.93 -23.94
CA SER A 192 -4.24 6.26 -24.21
C SER A 192 -3.41 7.09 -25.20
N LEU A 193 -2.14 6.75 -25.39
CA LEU A 193 -1.22 7.42 -26.31
C LEU A 193 -1.25 6.84 -27.74
N GLN A 194 -2.03 5.77 -27.97
CA GLN A 194 -2.23 5.14 -29.28
C GLN A 194 -3.53 5.60 -29.92
#